data_AF-A0A291HH68-F1
#
_entry.id   AF-A0A291HH68-F1
#
_cell.length_a   1.000
_cell.length_b   1.000
_cell.length_c   1.000
_cell.angle_alpha   90.00
_cell.angle_beta   90.00
_cell.angle_gamma   90.00
#
_symmetry.space_group_name_H-M   'P 1'
#
loop_
_entity.id
_entity.type
_entity.pdbx_description
1 polymer ?
#
loop_
_entity_poly.entity_id
_entity_poly.type
_entity_poly.pdbx_seq_one_letter_code
_entity_poly.pdbx_strand_id
1 'polypeptide(L)'
;SWKKLKEVYSKCGESINILSMLKSDPERFKKLSLSLKTPSDGNILIDYSKNRVNDEVLKLLFALAKERRVDKARDAMFSGEKINFTENRAVLHIALRNRSNKP
;
A
#
# COMPACT_ATOMS: atom_id res chain seq x y z
N SER A 1 10.70 -9.05 -7.63
CA SER A 1 9.99 -9.26 -6.35
C SER A 1 8.80 -10.22 -6.43
N TRP A 2 8.02 -10.27 -7.51
CA TRP A 2 6.88 -11.21 -7.63
C TRP A 2 7.26 -12.69 -7.48
N LYS A 3 8.30 -13.15 -8.18
CA LYS A 3 8.79 -14.54 -8.06
C LYS A 3 9.22 -14.85 -6.61
N LYS A 4 9.96 -13.94 -5.97
CA LYS A 4 10.37 -14.05 -4.56
C LYS A 4 9.18 -14.13 -3.60
N LEU A 5 8.13 -13.34 -3.81
CA LEU A 5 6.88 -13.43 -3.02
C LEU A 5 6.25 -14.82 -3.14
N LYS A 6 6.18 -15.37 -4.36
CA LYS A 6 5.69 -16.73 -4.58
C LYS A 6 6.56 -17.77 -3.87
N GLU A 7 7.89 -17.64 -3.95
CA GLU A 7 8.82 -18.53 -3.26
C GLU A 7 8.66 -18.49 -1.74
N VAL A 8 8.54 -17.30 -1.14
CA VAL A 8 8.28 -17.14 0.30
C VAL A 8 6.95 -17.82 0.66
N TYR A 9 5.90 -17.57 -0.12
CA TYR A 9 4.60 -18.21 0.11
C TYR A 9 4.68 -19.74 -0.01
N SER A 10 5.36 -20.28 -1.03
CA SER A 10 5.52 -21.74 -1.18
C SER A 10 6.33 -22.37 -0.05
N LYS A 11 7.26 -21.64 0.56
CA LYS A 11 8.09 -22.15 1.67
C LYS A 11 7.37 -22.14 3.01
N CYS A 12 6.62 -21.09 3.31
CA CYS A 12 6.05 -20.90 4.65
C CYS A 12 4.66 -20.26 4.69
N GLY A 13 4.02 -20.01 3.56
CA GLY A 13 2.74 -19.31 3.48
C GLY A 13 1.60 -20.02 4.23
N GLU A 14 1.59 -21.36 4.19
CA GLU A 14 0.59 -22.19 4.88
C GLU A 14 0.77 -22.18 6.41
N SER A 15 2.00 -22.00 6.90
CA SER A 15 2.31 -21.97 8.33
C SER A 15 2.14 -20.60 8.98
N ILE A 16 1.79 -19.56 8.19
CA ILE A 16 1.52 -18.22 8.72
C ILE A 16 0.20 -18.22 9.52
N ASN A 17 0.34 -18.17 10.84
CA ASN A 17 -0.78 -18.05 11.77
C ASN A 17 -0.77 -16.68 12.48
N ILE A 18 -1.85 -15.90 12.29
CA ILE A 18 -1.95 -14.53 12.83
C ILE A 18 -1.90 -14.50 14.35
N LEU A 19 -2.57 -15.46 15.02
CA LEU A 19 -2.59 -15.52 16.48
C LEU A 19 -1.18 -15.78 17.04
N SER A 20 -0.46 -16.73 16.44
CA SER A 20 0.94 -17.00 16.81
C SER A 20 1.82 -15.77 16.60
N MET A 21 1.67 -15.06 15.48
CA MET A 21 2.44 -13.84 15.18
C MET A 21 2.15 -12.69 16.16
N LEU A 22 0.89 -12.51 16.56
CA LEU A 22 0.50 -11.53 17.58
C LEU A 22 1.08 -11.88 18.94
N LYS A 23 1.12 -13.17 19.30
CA LYS A 23 1.73 -13.64 20.55
C LYS A 23 3.25 -13.48 20.54
N SER A 24 3.90 -13.76 19.41
CA SER A 24 5.36 -13.71 19.29
C SER A 24 5.93 -12.29 19.16
N ASP A 25 5.12 -11.32 18.73
CA ASP A 25 5.53 -9.92 18.57
C ASP A 25 4.50 -9.00 19.24
N PRO A 26 4.67 -8.68 20.54
CA PRO A 26 3.77 -7.77 21.26
C PRO A 26 3.65 -6.38 20.63
N GLU A 27 4.69 -5.92 19.93
CA GLU A 27 4.72 -4.62 19.24
C GLU A 27 4.11 -4.66 17.83
N ARG A 28 3.58 -5.82 17.40
CA ARG A 28 3.07 -6.00 16.03
C ARG A 28 2.01 -4.99 15.63
N PHE A 29 1.10 -4.65 16.55
CA PHE A 29 0.10 -3.61 16.29
C PHE A 29 0.77 -2.27 15.97
N LYS A 30 1.75 -1.86 16.78
CA LYS A 30 2.47 -0.60 16.60
C LYS A 30 3.28 -0.57 15.30
N LYS A 31 3.93 -1.69 14.93
CA LYS A 31 4.70 -1.81 13.68
C LYS A 31 3.80 -1.81 12.44
N LEU A 32 2.62 -2.43 12.53
CA LEU A 32 1.70 -2.68 11.43
C LEU A 32 0.41 -1.86 11.56
N SER A 33 0.53 -0.65 12.09
CA SER A 33 -0.54 0.33 12.06
C SER A 33 0.01 1.69 11.66
N LEU A 34 -0.87 2.51 11.08
CA LEU A 34 -0.60 3.91 10.77
C LEU A 34 -1.74 4.74 11.32
N SER A 35 -1.41 5.79 12.06
CA SER A 35 -2.38 6.82 12.44
C SER A 35 -2.18 8.04 11.55
N LEU A 36 -3.18 8.33 10.72
CA LEU A 36 -3.19 9.47 9.82
C LEU A 36 -4.00 10.59 10.47
N LYS A 37 -3.35 11.72 10.73
CA LYS A 37 -4.05 12.93 11.17
C LYS A 37 -4.71 13.58 9.97
N THR A 38 -6.02 13.84 10.05
CA THR A 38 -6.67 14.77 9.13
C THR A 38 -6.63 16.17 9.73
N PRO A 39 -6.63 17.26 8.92
CA PRO A 39 -6.47 18.62 9.45
C PRO A 39 -7.52 19.00 10.50
N SER A 40 -8.77 18.58 10.31
CA SER A 40 -9.90 19.01 11.14
C SER A 40 -10.90 17.91 11.50
N ASP A 41 -10.80 16.70 10.91
CA ASP A 41 -11.84 15.68 10.96
C ASP A 41 -11.45 14.46 11.83
N GLY A 42 -10.44 14.63 12.67
CA GLY A 42 -9.91 13.60 13.55
C GLY A 42 -8.89 12.68 12.89
N ASN A 43 -8.53 11.60 13.59
CA ASN A 43 -7.51 10.66 13.14
C ASN A 43 -8.13 9.44 12.47
N ILE A 44 -7.50 8.96 11.40
CA ILE A 44 -7.81 7.68 10.76
C ILE A 44 -6.75 6.67 11.21
N LEU A 45 -7.17 5.60 11.88
CA LEU A 45 -6.31 4.46 12.21
C LEU A 45 -6.42 3.40 11.11
N ILE A 46 -5.29 3.09 10.48
CA ILE A 46 -5.16 1.95 9.57
C ILE A 46 -4.38 0.86 10.31
N ASP A 47 -5.10 -0.06 10.96
CA ASP A 47 -4.52 -1.26 11.56
C ASP A 47 -4.51 -2.41 10.54
N TYR A 48 -3.31 -2.80 10.11
CA TYR A 48 -3.09 -3.95 9.22
C TYR A 48 -2.32 -5.07 9.92
N SER A 49 -2.21 -5.05 11.25
CA SER A 49 -1.48 -6.04 12.05
C SER A 49 -2.08 -7.44 11.99
N LYS A 50 -3.38 -7.54 11.73
CA LYS A 50 -4.13 -8.81 11.63
C LYS A 50 -4.11 -9.42 10.22
N ASN A 51 -3.10 -9.07 9.42
CA ASN A 51 -2.85 -9.68 8.12
C ASN A 51 -1.74 -10.73 8.21
N ARG A 52 -1.76 -11.69 7.28
CA ARG A 52 -0.73 -12.75 7.12
C ARG A 52 0.56 -12.20 6.48
N VAL A 53 1.17 -11.21 7.12
CA VAL A 53 2.38 -10.52 6.63
C VAL A 53 3.42 -10.39 7.73
N ASN A 54 4.68 -10.65 7.41
CA ASN A 54 5.83 -10.34 8.25
C ASN A 54 6.70 -9.26 7.56
N ASP A 55 7.81 -8.89 8.19
CA ASP A 55 8.70 -7.84 7.68
C ASP A 55 9.28 -8.18 6.30
N GLU A 56 9.63 -9.44 6.06
CA GLU A 56 10.11 -9.91 4.76
C GLU A 56 9.05 -9.75 3.67
N VAL A 57 7.82 -10.20 3.94
CA VAL A 57 6.69 -10.11 3.00
C VAL A 57 6.38 -8.65 2.68
N LEU A 58 6.32 -7.76 3.68
CA LEU A 58 6.09 -6.34 3.45
C LEU A 58 7.19 -5.69 2.62
N LYS A 59 8.46 -6.00 2.92
CA LYS A 59 9.61 -5.52 2.13
C LYS A 59 9.48 -5.94 0.66
N LEU A 60 9.09 -7.19 0.40
CA LEU A 60 8.90 -7.70 -0.95
C LEU A 60 7.67 -7.10 -1.66
N LEU A 61 6.58 -6.83 -0.94
CA LEU A 61 5.40 -6.14 -1.48
C LEU A 61 5.73 -4.70 -1.88
N PHE A 62 6.47 -3.96 -1.05
CA PHE A 62 6.93 -2.61 -1.41
C PHE A 62 7.93 -2.62 -2.57
N ALA A 63 8.84 -3.60 -2.60
CA ALA A 63 9.74 -3.78 -3.73
C ALA A 63 8.98 -4.08 -5.03
N LEU A 64 7.92 -4.90 -4.97
CA LEU A 64 7.04 -5.14 -6.11
C LEU A 64 6.33 -3.87 -6.58
N ALA A 65 5.77 -3.07 -5.66
CA ALA A 65 5.12 -1.81 -6.02
C ALA A 65 6.09 -0.86 -6.76
N LYS A 66 7.35 -0.79 -6.32
CA LYS A 66 8.41 -0.03 -7.00
C LYS A 66 8.77 -0.61 -8.36
N GLU A 67 8.97 -1.93 -8.47
CA GLU A 67 9.25 -2.61 -9.75
C GLU A 67 8.13 -2.40 -10.78
N ARG A 68 6.88 -2.30 -10.32
CA ARG A 68 5.70 -2.02 -11.15
C ARG A 68 5.45 -0.53 -11.39
N ARG A 69 6.33 0.36 -10.89
CA ARG A 69 6.29 1.80 -11.10
C ARG A 69 4.96 2.45 -10.67
N VAL A 70 4.40 1.99 -9.54
CA VAL A 70 3.14 2.52 -9.00
C VAL A 70 3.25 4.01 -8.68
N ASP A 71 4.41 4.46 -8.21
CA ASP A 71 4.74 5.86 -7.99
C ASP A 71 4.67 6.69 -9.28
N LYS A 72 5.21 6.18 -10.38
CA LYS A 72 5.14 6.84 -11.70
C LYS A 72 3.72 6.89 -12.24
N ALA A 73 2.96 5.80 -12.10
CA ALA A 73 1.56 5.76 -12.51
C ALA A 73 0.71 6.75 -11.70
N ARG A 74 0.97 6.88 -10.39
CA ARG A 74 0.35 7.92 -9.55
C ARG A 74 0.70 9.31 -10.08
N ASP A 75 1.97 9.61 -10.32
CA ASP A 75 2.39 10.95 -10.76
C ASP A 75 1.81 11.31 -12.15
N ALA A 76 1.74 10.35 -13.07
CA ALA A 76 1.07 10.49 -14.36
C ALA A 76 -0.43 10.80 -14.22
N MET A 77 -1.12 10.13 -13.29
CA MET A 77 -2.52 10.45 -12.97
C MET A 77 -2.65 11.89 -12.43
N PHE A 78 -1.78 12.28 -11.50
CA PHE A 78 -1.85 13.60 -10.86
C PHE A 78 -1.53 14.76 -11.82
N SER A 79 -0.68 14.54 -12.82
CA SER A 79 -0.31 15.51 -13.84
C SER A 79 -1.28 15.57 -15.03
N GLY A 80 -2.29 14.68 -15.07
CA GLY A 80 -3.28 14.68 -16.15
C GLY A 80 -2.83 13.98 -17.43
N GLU A 81 -1.78 13.16 -17.39
CA GLU A 81 -1.44 12.28 -18.50
C GLU A 81 -2.62 11.37 -18.86
N LYS A 82 -2.70 10.97 -20.13
CA LYS A 82 -3.79 10.16 -20.67
C LYS A 82 -3.63 8.67 -20.34
N ILE A 83 -3.63 8.37 -19.03
CA ILE A 83 -3.42 7.01 -18.52
C ILE A 83 -4.58 6.05 -18.84
N ASN A 84 -5.77 6.56 -19.14
CA ASN A 84 -6.83 5.77 -19.78
C ASN A 84 -6.53 5.70 -21.28
N PHE A 85 -5.60 4.80 -21.61
CA PHE A 85 -5.02 4.68 -22.95
C PHE A 85 -6.01 4.10 -23.97
N THR A 86 -6.99 3.29 -23.55
CA THR A 86 -8.00 2.72 -24.46
C THR A 86 -8.95 3.77 -25.01
N GLU A 87 -9.23 4.81 -24.24
CA GLU A 87 -10.07 5.94 -24.67
C GLU A 87 -9.27 7.22 -24.97
N ASN A 88 -7.94 7.19 -24.81
CA ASN A 88 -7.04 8.34 -24.93
C ASN A 88 -7.48 9.54 -24.05
N ARG A 89 -7.76 9.27 -22.76
CA ARG A 89 -8.28 10.25 -21.79
C ARG A 89 -7.43 10.37 -20.53
N ALA A 90 -7.41 11.57 -19.96
CA ALA A 90 -6.89 11.82 -18.62
C ALA A 90 -7.83 11.25 -17.55
N VAL A 91 -7.30 10.95 -16.36
CA VAL A 91 -8.08 10.46 -15.21
C VAL A 91 -7.85 11.38 -14.02
N LEU A 92 -8.75 12.35 -13.81
CA LEU A 92 -8.53 13.50 -12.91
C LEU A 92 -9.64 13.69 -11.87
N HIS A 93 -10.19 12.61 -11.30
CA HIS A 93 -11.17 12.70 -10.21
C HIS A 93 -10.63 13.46 -8.98
N ILE A 94 -9.31 13.50 -8.81
CA ILE A 94 -8.64 14.30 -7.77
C ILE A 94 -8.76 15.82 -8.01
N ALA A 95 -8.84 16.28 -9.26
CA ALA A 95 -8.87 17.70 -9.60
C ALA A 95 -10.17 18.35 -9.12
N LEU A 96 -11.28 17.60 -9.18
CA LEU A 96 -12.60 18.01 -8.67
C LEU A 96 -12.60 18.36 -7.17
N ARG A 97 -11.61 17.87 -6.42
CA ARG A 97 -11.48 18.09 -4.97
C ARG A 97 -10.12 18.72 -4.58
N ASN A 98 -9.45 19.35 -5.54
CA ASN A 98 -8.17 20.03 -5.29
C ASN A 98 -8.40 21.36 -4.57
N ARG A 99 -8.33 21.36 -3.23
CA ARG A 99 -8.48 22.56 -2.40
C ARG A 99 -7.27 23.49 -2.42
N SER A 100 -6.14 23.03 -2.96
CA SER A 100 -4.90 23.83 -3.01
C SER A 100 -4.85 24.78 -4.21
N ASN A 101 -5.75 24.61 -5.19
CA ASN A 101 -5.73 25.31 -6.48
C ASN A 101 -4.39 25.24 -7.22
N LYS A 102 -3.50 24.30 -6.86
CA LYS A 102 -2.30 24.01 -7.65
C LYS A 102 -2.75 23.47 -9.00
N PRO A 103 -2.28 24.06 -10.12
CA PRO A 103 -2.60 23.56 -11.45
C PRO A 103 -2.07 22.14 -11.66
#